data_AF-A0A0D0BTJ3-F1
#
_entry.id   AF-A0A0D0BTJ3-F1
#
_cell.length_a   1.000
_cell.length_b   1.000
_cell.length_c   1.000
_cell.angle_alpha   90.00
_cell.angle_beta   90.00
_cell.angle_gamma   90.00
#
_symmetry.space_group_name_H-M   'P 1'
#
loop_
_entity.id
_entity.type
_entity.pdbx_description
1 polymer ?
#
loop_
_entity_poly.entity_id
_entity_poly.type
_entity_poly.pdbx_seq_one_letter_code
_entity_poly.pdbx_strand_id
1 'polypeptide(L)' 'MLSLTFPILNTQVWTSSFFTRCSLQSLGLVLHLGGHSPDQPCLVPSQAETLVALDVTGIHPLAVKVCHCHQTLLL' A
#
# COMPACT_ATOMS: atom_id res chain seq x y z
N MET A 1 6.21 -13.00 1.30
CA MET A 1 6.43 -12.49 -0.07
C MET A 1 5.05 -12.16 -0.65
N LEU A 2 4.62 -10.89 -0.58
CA LEU A 2 3.39 -10.46 -1.23
C LEU A 2 3.68 -10.41 -2.73
N SER A 3 3.32 -11.48 -3.43
CA SER A 3 3.39 -11.52 -4.88
C SER A 3 2.29 -10.61 -5.42
N LEU A 4 2.64 -9.38 -5.80
CA LEU A 4 1.75 -8.47 -6.53
C LEU A 4 1.61 -8.95 -7.99
N THR A 5 1.24 -10.22 -8.19
CA THR A 5 1.06 -10.81 -9.53
C THR A 5 -0.28 -10.41 -10.17
N PHE A 6 -1.15 -9.73 -9.43
CA PHE A 6 -2.31 -9.10 -10.02
C PHE A 6 -1.95 -7.66 -10.39
N PRO A 7 -2.16 -7.23 -11.66
CA PRO A 7 -2.03 -5.83 -12.01
C PRO A 7 -2.81 -5.01 -10.99
N ILE A 8 -2.17 -4.00 -10.43
CA ILE A 8 -2.65 -3.21 -9.31
C ILE A 8 -4.05 -2.76 -9.69
N LEU A 9 -5.04 -3.33 -8.99
CA LEU A 9 -6.45 -3.33 -9.36
C LEU A 9 -6.84 -2.04 -10.08
N ASN A 10 -7.50 -2.14 -11.23
CA ASN A 10 -8.15 -1.00 -11.88
C ASN A 10 -9.35 -0.57 -11.03
N THR A 11 -9.08 0.03 -9.87
CA THR A 11 -10.07 0.38 -8.85
C THR A 11 -10.95 1.51 -9.36
N GLN A 12 -12.25 1.29 -9.23
CA GLN A 12 -13.26 2.25 -9.64
C GLN A 12 -14.27 2.44 -8.52
N VAL A 13 -14.75 3.67 -8.37
CA VAL A 13 -15.83 4.01 -7.45
C VAL A 13 -17.05 4.46 -8.24
N TRP A 14 -18.23 3.98 -7.82
CA TRP A 14 -19.50 4.40 -8.40
C TRP A 14 -19.88 5.78 -7.89
N THR A 15 -20.01 6.76 -8.78
CA THR A 15 -20.32 8.16 -8.45
C THR A 15 -21.82 8.47 -8.45
N SER A 16 -22.68 7.45 -8.32
CA SER A 16 -24.14 7.45 -8.53
C SER A 16 -24.63 7.41 -9.99
N SER A 17 -23.77 7.75 -10.96
CA SER A 17 -24.14 7.75 -12.40
C SER A 17 -23.12 7.06 -13.31
N PHE A 18 -21.84 7.00 -12.92
CA PHE A 18 -20.80 6.29 -13.66
C PHE A 18 -19.71 5.78 -12.73
N PHE A 19 -18.83 4.93 -13.26
CA PHE A 19 -17.62 4.53 -12.57
C PHE A 19 -16.48 5.50 -12.89
N THR A 20 -15.80 5.98 -11.85
CA THR A 20 -14.56 6.76 -12.02
C THR A 20 -13.37 6.01 -11.44
N ARG A 21 -12.19 6.19 -12.03
CA ARG A 21 -10.95 5.62 -11.48
C ARG A 21 -10.64 6.24 -10.12
N CYS A 22 -10.21 5.41 -9.19
CA CYS A 22 -9.67 5.83 -7.91
C CYS A 22 -8.38 5.04 -7.64
N SER A 23 -7.50 5.56 -6.80
CA SER A 23 -6.32 4.81 -6.35
C SER A 23 -6.63 4.05 -5.07
N LEU A 24 -5.92 2.95 -4.81
CA LEU A 24 -5.99 2.25 -3.54
C LEU A 24 -5.67 3.18 -2.36
N GLN A 25 -4.74 4.11 -2.55
CA GLN A 25 -4.45 5.17 -1.58
C GLN A 25 -5.68 6.03 -1.27
N SER A 26 -6.44 6.46 -2.28
CA SER A 26 -7.65 7.26 -2.09
C SER A 26 -8.77 6.52 -1.37
N LEU A 27 -8.74 5.17 -1.42
CA LEU A 27 -9.64 4.30 -0.66
C LEU A 27 -9.14 4.02 0.77
N GLY A 28 -8.02 4.62 1.19
CA GLY A 28 -7.45 4.46 2.53
C GLY A 28 -6.52 3.26 2.70
N LEU A 29 -6.16 2.57 1.61
CA LEU A 29 -5.19 1.47 1.70
C LEU A 29 -3.80 2.01 2.00
N VAL A 30 -3.16 1.45 3.03
CA VAL A 30 -1.75 1.69 3.37
C VAL A 30 -1.01 0.36 3.36
N LEU A 31 0.03 0.25 2.54
CA LEU A 31 0.88 -0.94 2.48
C LEU A 31 1.93 -0.89 3.59
N HIS A 32 2.02 -1.96 4.38
CA HIS A 32 3.06 -2.09 5.41
C HIS A 32 4.17 -3.01 4.90
N LEU A 33 5.37 -2.45 4.73
CA LEU A 33 6.57 -3.17 4.32
C LEU A 33 7.43 -3.54 5.54
N GLY A 34 8.22 -4.60 5.42
CA GLY A 34 9.12 -5.07 6.48
C GLY A 34 8.74 -6.40 7.13
N GLY A 35 7.92 -7.24 6.46
CA GLY A 35 7.80 -8.66 6.79
C GLY A 35 6.87 -9.03 7.94
N HIS A 36 6.13 -8.08 8.50
CA HIS A 36 5.10 -8.34 9.51
C HIS A 36 3.86 -9.02 8.92
N SER A 37 3.28 -9.93 9.69
CA SER A 37 1.97 -10.52 9.37
C SER A 37 0.84 -9.66 9.95
N PRO A 38 -0.40 -9.80 9.46
CA PRO A 38 -1.57 -9.16 10.06
C PRO A 38 -1.74 -9.47 11.55
N ASP A 39 -1.36 -10.69 11.96
CA ASP A 39 -1.43 -11.15 13.34
C ASP A 39 -0.29 -10.61 14.23
N GLN A 40 0.76 -10.04 13.62
CA GLN A 40 1.90 -9.44 14.31
C GLN A 40 2.17 -8.03 13.77
N PRO A 41 1.30 -7.05 14.10
CA PRO A 41 1.44 -5.69 13.59
C PRO A 41 2.75 -5.06 14.06
N CYS A 42 3.33 -4.24 13.20
CA CYS A 42 4.52 -3.46 13.51
C CYS A 42 4.22 -2.45 14.63
N LEU A 43 5.03 -2.45 15.70
CA LEU A 43 4.93 -1.50 16.81
C LEU A 43 5.58 -0.14 16.51
N VAL A 44 6.51 -0.10 15.55
CA VAL A 44 7.29 1.10 15.19
C VAL A 44 7.25 1.33 13.67
N PRO A 45 6.06 1.54 13.09
CA PRO A 45 5.95 1.83 11.66
C PRO A 45 6.41 3.27 11.39
N SER A 46 7.01 3.50 10.21
CA SER A 46 7.30 4.85 9.72
C SER A 46 6.02 5.67 9.55
N GLN A 47 6.21 6.98 9.36
CA GLN A 47 5.15 7.81 8.79
C GLN A 47 4.78 7.28 7.39
N ALA A 48 3.50 7.44 7.01
CA ALA A 48 3.06 7.04 5.69
C ALA A 48 3.65 7.97 4.63
N GLU A 49 4.24 7.40 3.60
CA GLU A 49 4.79 8.09 2.44
C GLU A 49 4.04 7.68 1.18
N THR A 50 4.01 8.56 0.19
CA THR A 50 3.42 8.24 -1.12
C THR A 50 4.51 7.67 -2.03
N LEU A 51 4.34 6.40 -2.43
CA LEU A 51 5.11 5.78 -3.49
C LEU A 51 4.25 5.61 -4.74
N VAL A 52 4.90 5.53 -5.90
CA VAL A 52 4.23 5.31 -7.17
C VAL A 52 4.63 3.95 -7.71
N ALA A 53 3.66 3.07 -7.89
CA ALA A 53 3.85 1.82 -8.59
C ALA A 53 3.46 1.98 -10.06
N LEU A 54 4.23 1.34 -10.94
CA LEU A 54 4.04 1.35 -12.38
C LEU A 54 3.82 -0.09 -12.85
N ASP A 55 2.75 -0.33 -13.61
CA ASP A 55 2.48 -1.63 -14.23
C ASP A 55 1.81 -1.49 -15.61
N VAL A 56 1.39 -2.61 -16.20
CA VAL A 56 0.72 -2.66 -17.52
C VAL A 56 -0.62 -1.91 -17.57
N THR A 57 -1.21 -1.56 -16.42
CA THR A 57 -2.47 -0.82 -16.31
C THR A 57 -2.26 0.67 -16.04
N GLY A 58 -1.05 1.08 -15.64
CA GLY A 58 -0.62 2.47 -15.59
C GLY A 58 0.11 2.85 -14.31
N ILE A 59 -0.17 4.07 -13.84
CA ILE A 59 0.47 4.72 -12.70
C ILE A 59 -0.44 4.66 -11.49
N HIS A 60 0.05 4.11 -10.39
CA HIS A 60 -0.74 3.85 -9.19
C HIS A 60 -0.06 4.46 -7.96
N PRO A 61 -0.58 5.58 -7.42
CA PRO A 61 -0.09 6.13 -6.17
C PRO A 61 -0.57 5.26 -5.00
N LEU A 62 0.36 4.94 -4.09
CA LEU A 62 0.19 4.06 -2.95
C LEU A 62 0.68 4.77 -1.69
N ALA A 63 -0.08 4.67 -0.59
CA ALA A 63 0.45 5.01 0.73
C ALA A 63 1.22 3.81 1.29
N VAL A 64 2.42 4.05 1.78
CA VAL A 64 3.32 3.00 2.28
C VAL A 64 3.90 3.38 3.63
N LYS A 65 3.96 2.42 4.55
CA LYS A 65 4.71 2.49 5.80
C LYS A 65 5.77 1.40 5.81
N VAL A 66 6.94 1.70 6.33
CA VAL A 66 8.06 0.76 6.45
C VAL A 66 8.31 0.48 7.94
N CYS A 67 8.48 -0.79 8.31
CA CYS A 67 8.92 -1.16 9.66
C CYS A 67 10.41 -0.86 9.84
N HIS A 68 10.76 -0.33 11.02
CA HIS A 68 12.15 -0.09 11.46
C HIS A 68 12.60 -1.05 12.57
N CYS A 69 11.87 -2.14 12.77
CA CYS A 69 12.02 -3.06 13.90
C CYS A 69 13.38 -3.77 13.94
N HIS A 70 14.02 -3.97 12.78
CA HIS A 70 15.39 -4.48 12.70
C HIS A 70 16.45 -3.46 13.15
N GLN A 71 16.17 -2.16 13.03
CA GLN A 71 17.06 -1.11 13.54
C GLN A 71 16.96 -0.98 15.07
N THR A 72 15.87 -1.46 15.67
CA THR A 72 15.66 -1.45 17.12
C THR A 72 16.41 -2.58 17.85
N LEU A 73 16.84 -3.64 17.15
CA LEU A 73 17.59 -4.77 17.74
C LEU A 73 19.09 -4.48 18.00
N LEU A 74 19.54 -3.25 17.75
CA LEU A 74 20.93 -2.81 17.97
C LEU A 74 21.10 -1.86 19.16
N LEU A 75 20.12 -1.82 20.07
CA LEU A 75 20.22 -1.11 21.36
C LEU A 75 20.10 -2.08 22.53
#